data_AF-A0A6A6NKE5-F1
#
_entry.id   AF-A0A6A6NKE5-F1
#
_cell.length_a   1.000
_cell.length_b   1.000
_cell.length_c   1.000
_cell.angle_alpha   90.00
_cell.angle_beta   90.00
_cell.angle_gamma   90.00
#
_symmetry.space_group_name_H-M   'P 1'
#
loop_
_entity.id
_entity.type
_entity.pdbx_description
1 polymer ?
#
loop_
_entity_poly.entity_id
_entity_poly.type
_entity_poly.pdbx_seq_one_letter_code
_entity_poly.pdbx_strand_id
1 'polypeptide(L)'
;MIAIKDFGLSFDYVAVNMAKGEHLTAEYLKLNPLGYVPVLVDGDTIVFDSFAILMYLDDKYPQQPLLPHDLQKKAINYQAANIVSSRIQPLQNQPMLNFVEGKVGLDEKLAWAQYHIGKGFADIFLAAQIHPAIKKFNVDMVVFDARVLVVVISDYD
;
A
#
# COMPACT_ATOMS: atom_id res chain seq x y z
N MET A 1 -0.07 1.51 7.66
CA MET A 1 0.09 1.40 9.13
C MET A 1 1.54 1.53 9.57
N ILE A 2 2.51 0.86 8.91
CA ILE A 2 3.93 0.91 9.30
C ILE A 2 4.43 2.37 9.35
N ALA A 3 4.34 3.11 8.24
CA ALA A 3 4.84 4.50 8.20
C ALA A 3 4.22 5.44 9.25
N ILE A 4 2.90 5.44 9.45
CA ILE A 4 2.25 6.35 10.44
C ILE A 4 2.70 6.03 11.87
N LYS A 5 2.90 4.75 12.19
CA LYS A 5 3.48 4.35 13.47
C LYS A 5 4.94 4.80 13.60
N ASP A 6 5.71 4.74 12.52
CA ASP A 6 7.11 5.18 12.51
C ASP A 6 7.24 6.69 12.76
N PHE A 7 6.27 7.50 12.33
CA PHE A 7 6.22 8.93 12.64
C PHE A 7 5.78 9.25 14.08
N GLY A 8 5.31 8.26 14.85
CA GLY A 8 4.82 8.45 16.21
C GLY A 8 3.54 9.30 16.31
N LEU A 9 2.76 9.40 15.23
CA LEU A 9 1.56 10.23 15.18
C LEU A 9 0.39 9.56 15.92
N SER A 10 -0.42 10.36 16.61
CA SER A 10 -1.74 9.92 17.05
C SER A 10 -2.67 9.83 15.84
N PHE A 11 -3.49 8.80 15.78
CA PHE A 11 -4.49 8.64 14.73
C PHE A 11 -5.66 7.79 15.19
N ASP A 12 -6.84 8.10 14.66
CA ASP A 12 -8.00 7.24 14.76
C ASP A 12 -7.97 6.21 13.64
N TYR A 13 -8.01 4.95 14.05
CA TYR A 13 -8.11 3.81 13.14
C TYR A 13 -9.58 3.50 12.85
N VAL A 14 -9.96 3.55 11.58
CA VAL A 14 -11.28 3.15 11.13
C VAL A 14 -11.17 1.91 10.23
N ALA A 15 -11.77 0.81 10.67
CA ALA A 15 -11.90 -0.41 9.90
C ALA A 15 -13.08 -0.31 8.89
N VAL A 16 -12.90 -0.89 7.71
CA VAL A 16 -13.77 -0.86 6.52
C VAL A 16 -13.78 -2.26 5.88
N ASN A 17 -14.69 -3.11 6.32
CA ASN A 17 -14.75 -4.49 5.90
C ASN A 17 -15.01 -4.63 4.39
N MET A 18 -13.94 -4.94 3.63
CA MET A 18 -14.01 -5.11 2.18
C MET A 18 -14.88 -6.30 1.77
N ALA A 19 -14.88 -7.39 2.55
CA ALA A 19 -15.71 -8.56 2.28
C ALA A 19 -17.21 -8.26 2.40
N LYS A 20 -17.57 -7.31 3.26
CA LYS A 20 -18.94 -6.78 3.38
C LYS A 20 -19.28 -5.65 2.41
N GLY A 21 -18.32 -5.24 1.57
CA GLY A 21 -18.55 -4.15 0.63
C GLY A 21 -18.53 -2.75 1.24
N GLU A 22 -18.01 -2.55 2.47
CA GLU A 22 -18.05 -1.23 3.14
C GLU A 22 -17.30 -0.14 2.36
N HIS A 23 -16.20 -0.51 1.69
CA HIS A 23 -15.44 0.31 0.73
C HIS A 23 -16.21 0.76 -0.53
N LEU A 24 -17.43 0.25 -0.75
CA LEU A 24 -18.30 0.59 -1.88
C LEU A 24 -19.55 1.36 -1.44
N THR A 25 -19.68 1.68 -0.14
CA THR A 25 -20.79 2.50 0.38
C THR A 25 -20.70 3.92 -0.15
N ALA A 26 -21.86 4.59 -0.27
CA ALA A 26 -21.90 5.98 -0.75
C ALA A 26 -21.08 6.92 0.17
N GLU A 27 -21.05 6.62 1.47
CA GLU A 27 -20.27 7.33 2.48
C GLU A 27 -18.77 7.16 2.25
N TYR A 28 -18.29 5.93 2.03
CA TYR A 28 -16.88 5.68 1.77
C TYR A 28 -16.42 6.24 0.42
N LEU A 29 -17.25 6.14 -0.62
CA LEU A 29 -16.91 6.62 -1.95
C LEU A 29 -16.75 8.15 -2.03
N LYS A 30 -17.28 8.89 -1.04
CA LYS A 30 -16.95 10.33 -0.87
C LYS A 30 -15.49 10.56 -0.47
N LEU A 31 -14.87 9.59 0.23
CA LEU A 31 -13.47 9.64 0.64
C LEU A 31 -12.54 9.11 -0.46
N ASN A 32 -12.89 7.98 -1.08
CA ASN A 32 -12.15 7.43 -2.21
C ASN A 32 -13.11 6.93 -3.30
N PRO A 33 -13.26 7.65 -4.42
CA PRO A 33 -14.18 7.28 -5.50
C PRO A 33 -13.78 5.98 -6.21
N LEU A 34 -12.53 5.52 -6.04
CA LEU A 34 -12.07 4.23 -6.58
C LEU A 34 -12.51 3.04 -5.72
N GLY A 35 -13.03 3.29 -4.51
CA GLY A 35 -13.50 2.24 -3.61
C GLY A 35 -12.38 1.34 -3.10
N TYR A 36 -11.13 1.81 -3.01
CA TYR A 36 -10.01 1.05 -2.45
C TYR A 36 -9.58 1.58 -1.09
N VAL A 37 -8.89 0.74 -0.34
CA VAL A 37 -8.14 1.11 0.87
C VAL A 37 -6.64 1.12 0.53
N PRO A 38 -5.80 1.94 1.20
CA PRO A 38 -6.13 2.85 2.31
C PRO A 38 -6.62 4.24 1.89
N VAL A 39 -7.17 4.99 2.84
CA VAL A 39 -7.40 6.44 2.79
C VAL A 39 -6.84 7.11 4.05
N LEU A 40 -6.23 8.27 3.89
CA LEU A 40 -5.84 9.19 4.95
C LEU A 40 -6.78 10.40 4.93
N VAL A 41 -7.33 10.74 6.08
CA VAL A 41 -8.04 12.00 6.33
C VAL A 41 -7.19 12.80 7.33
N ASP A 42 -6.81 14.00 6.94
CA ASP A 42 -5.92 14.89 7.68
C ASP A 42 -6.52 16.30 7.64
N GLY A 43 -7.32 16.64 8.66
CA GLY A 43 -8.19 17.81 8.63
C GLY A 43 -9.12 17.78 7.41
N ASP A 44 -9.05 18.83 6.58
CA ASP A 44 -9.81 18.95 5.33
C ASP A 44 -9.15 18.20 4.15
N THR A 45 -7.96 17.64 4.34
CA THR A 45 -7.21 16.93 3.30
C THR A 45 -7.58 15.45 3.29
N ILE A 46 -7.98 14.95 2.13
CA ILE A 46 -8.22 13.52 1.91
C ILE A 46 -7.22 13.02 0.88
N VAL A 47 -6.42 12.02 1.26
CA VAL A 47 -5.43 11.38 0.39
C VAL A 47 -5.74 9.89 0.33
N PHE A 48 -6.01 9.37 -0.86
CA PHE A 48 -6.09 7.94 -1.14
C PHE A 48 -4.92 7.53 -2.03
N ASP A 49 -4.69 6.22 -2.16
CA ASP A 49 -3.44 5.60 -2.68
C ASP A 49 -2.32 5.56 -1.65
N SER A 50 -1.82 4.34 -1.37
CA SER A 50 -0.81 4.14 -0.33
C SER A 50 0.50 4.86 -0.63
N PHE A 51 0.92 4.95 -1.90
CA PHE A 51 2.17 5.62 -2.25
C PHE A 51 2.02 7.14 -2.12
N ALA A 52 0.89 7.69 -2.56
CA ALA A 52 0.58 9.11 -2.38
C ALA A 52 0.52 9.50 -0.89
N ILE A 53 -0.11 8.69 -0.05
CA ILE A 53 -0.14 8.88 1.41
C ILE A 53 1.29 8.90 1.99
N LEU A 54 2.15 7.97 1.58
CA LEU A 54 3.54 7.93 2.06
C LEU A 54 4.31 9.20 1.68
N MET A 55 4.15 9.70 0.46
CA MET A 55 4.82 10.92 0.00
C MET A 55 4.29 12.15 0.73
N TYR A 56 2.97 12.22 0.92
CA TYR A 56 2.34 13.29 1.69
C TYR A 56 2.90 13.37 3.12
N LEU A 57 3.04 12.22 3.79
CA LEU A 57 3.61 12.18 5.14
C LEU A 57 5.11 12.50 5.17
N ASP A 58 5.90 12.03 4.20
CA ASP A 58 7.33 12.36 4.06
C ASP A 58 7.53 13.88 3.92
N ASP A 59 6.70 14.54 3.12
CA ASP A 59 6.75 15.99 2.91
C ASP A 59 6.18 16.79 4.10
N LYS A 60 5.12 16.31 4.76
CA LYS A 60 4.49 16.97 5.92
C LYS A 60 5.41 16.92 7.16
N TYR A 61 6.20 15.86 7.33
CA TYR A 61 7.08 15.65 8.48
C TYR A 61 8.56 15.55 8.09
N PRO A 62 9.18 16.64 7.57
CA PRO A 62 10.53 16.59 7.01
C PRO A 62 11.63 16.30 8.05
N GLN A 63 11.31 16.39 9.34
CA GLN A 63 12.23 16.05 10.43
C GLN A 63 12.38 14.55 10.67
N GLN A 64 11.48 13.73 10.10
CA GLN A 64 11.49 12.27 10.21
C GLN A 64 11.35 11.63 8.83
N PRO A 65 12.34 11.80 7.93
CA PRO A 65 12.19 11.40 6.53
C PRO A 65 12.05 9.88 6.39
N LEU A 66 11.02 9.43 5.66
CA LEU A 66 10.88 8.04 5.20
C LEU A 66 11.92 7.73 4.12
N LEU A 67 12.23 8.71 3.28
CA LEU A 67 13.14 8.56 2.16
C LEU A 67 14.51 9.19 2.45
N PRO A 68 15.61 8.59 1.97
CA PRO A 68 16.92 9.21 2.09
C PRO A 68 16.99 10.51 1.28
N HIS A 69 17.71 11.51 1.79
CA HIS A 69 17.98 12.76 1.06
C HIS A 69 18.90 12.57 -0.17
N ASP A 70 19.75 11.53 -0.15
CA ASP A 70 20.60 11.19 -1.27
C ASP A 70 19.76 10.78 -2.50
N LEU A 71 19.94 11.50 -3.60
CA LEU A 71 19.11 11.35 -4.80
C LEU A 71 19.17 9.94 -5.40
N GLN A 72 20.33 9.30 -5.39
CA GLN A 72 20.50 7.96 -5.96
C GLN A 72 19.76 6.92 -5.11
N LYS A 73 19.90 6.99 -3.78
CA LYS A 73 19.17 6.11 -2.86
C LYS A 73 17.66 6.38 -2.89
N LYS A 74 17.23 7.64 -3.04
CA LYS A 74 15.81 8.00 -3.19
C LYS A 74 15.23 7.40 -4.47
N ALA A 75 15.96 7.46 -5.58
CA ALA A 75 15.56 6.85 -6.84
C ALA A 75 15.42 5.31 -6.74
N ILE A 76 16.32 4.63 -6.03
CA ILE A 76 16.22 3.18 -5.80
C ILE A 76 14.96 2.83 -4.98
N ASN A 77 14.61 3.64 -3.97
CA ASN A 77 13.38 3.46 -3.20
C ASN A 77 12.13 3.62 -4.06
N TYR A 78 12.11 4.63 -4.93
CA TYR A 78 11.02 4.81 -5.88
C TYR A 78 10.91 3.66 -6.88
N GLN A 79 12.03 3.12 -7.37
CA GLN A 79 12.00 1.95 -8.23
C GLN A 79 11.37 0.76 -7.51
N ALA A 80 11.79 0.49 -6.26
CA ALA A 80 11.26 -0.62 -5.46
C ALA A 80 9.74 -0.46 -5.22
N ALA A 81 9.30 0.71 -4.75
CA ALA A 81 7.90 1.00 -4.51
C ALA A 81 7.06 0.88 -5.79
N ASN A 82 7.54 1.45 -6.90
CA ASN A 82 6.80 1.43 -8.17
C ASN A 82 6.71 0.01 -8.76
N ILE A 83 7.72 -0.85 -8.62
CA ILE A 83 7.63 -2.25 -9.05
C ILE A 83 6.50 -2.96 -8.30
N VAL A 84 6.42 -2.78 -6.98
CA VAL A 84 5.33 -3.35 -6.17
C VAL A 84 3.98 -2.81 -6.64
N SER A 85 3.81 -1.48 -6.71
CA SER A 85 2.53 -0.84 -7.00
C SER A 85 2.04 -1.05 -8.43
N SER A 86 2.94 -1.14 -9.42
CA SER A 86 2.55 -1.20 -10.84
C SER A 86 2.62 -2.60 -11.44
N ARG A 87 3.45 -3.50 -10.92
CA ARG A 87 3.69 -4.83 -11.52
C ARG A 87 3.18 -5.98 -10.68
N ILE A 88 3.12 -5.83 -9.37
CA ILE A 88 2.74 -6.92 -8.45
C ILE A 88 1.32 -6.73 -7.97
N GLN A 89 1.05 -5.63 -7.28
CA GLN A 89 -0.22 -5.40 -6.59
C GLN A 89 -1.45 -5.46 -7.52
N PRO A 90 -1.45 -4.89 -8.73
CA PRO A 90 -2.63 -4.92 -9.61
C PRO A 90 -2.98 -6.33 -10.09
N LEU A 91 -2.02 -7.24 -10.14
CA LEU A 91 -2.22 -8.61 -10.62
C LEU A 91 -2.69 -9.56 -9.52
N GLN A 92 -2.53 -9.20 -8.25
CA GLN A 92 -2.92 -10.03 -7.10
C GLN A 92 -4.01 -9.41 -6.24
N ASN A 93 -4.48 -8.20 -6.55
CA ASN A 93 -5.53 -7.56 -5.76
C ASN A 93 -6.86 -8.34 -5.80
N GLN A 94 -7.72 -8.11 -4.81
CA GLN A 94 -8.94 -8.89 -4.64
C GLN A 94 -9.90 -8.81 -5.84
N PRO A 95 -10.18 -7.65 -6.46
CA PRO A 95 -11.03 -7.59 -7.64
C PRO A 95 -10.49 -8.39 -8.82
N MET A 96 -9.17 -8.36 -9.06
CA MET A 96 -8.53 -9.17 -10.09
C MET A 96 -8.67 -10.66 -9.78
N LEU A 97 -8.38 -11.09 -8.55
CA LEU A 97 -8.53 -12.49 -8.15
C LEU A 97 -9.98 -12.99 -8.27
N ASN A 98 -10.96 -12.18 -7.88
CA ASN A 98 -12.38 -12.51 -8.04
C ASN A 98 -12.77 -12.62 -9.53
N PHE A 99 -12.23 -11.75 -10.37
CA PHE A 99 -12.43 -11.84 -11.82
C PHE A 99 -11.84 -13.13 -12.40
N VAL A 100 -10.60 -13.50 -12.03
CA VAL A 100 -9.97 -14.76 -12.45
C VAL A 100 -10.82 -15.95 -12.02
N GLU A 101 -11.21 -16.01 -10.75
CA GLU A 101 -12.06 -17.09 -10.23
C GLU A 101 -13.38 -17.21 -10.98
N GLY A 102 -14.04 -16.08 -11.27
CA GLY A 102 -15.29 -16.07 -12.03
C GLY A 102 -15.14 -16.52 -13.49
N LYS A 103 -13.92 -16.54 -14.05
CA LYS A 103 -13.65 -16.95 -15.44
C LYS A 103 -13.10 -18.36 -15.56
N VAL A 104 -12.21 -18.75 -14.66
CA VAL A 104 -11.41 -19.97 -14.78
C VAL A 104 -11.42 -20.85 -13.52
N GLY A 105 -12.12 -20.43 -12.45
CA GLY A 105 -12.28 -21.21 -11.23
C GLY A 105 -11.22 -20.93 -10.16
N LEU A 106 -11.44 -21.52 -8.98
CA LEU A 106 -10.66 -21.25 -7.77
C LEU A 106 -9.19 -21.72 -7.88
N ASP A 107 -8.95 -22.90 -8.46
CA ASP A 107 -7.60 -23.46 -8.57
C ASP A 107 -6.68 -22.56 -9.42
N GLU A 108 -7.21 -22.05 -10.54
CA GLU A 108 -6.48 -21.12 -11.42
C GLU A 108 -6.27 -19.76 -10.77
N LYS A 109 -7.21 -19.27 -9.95
CA LYS A 109 -7.00 -18.05 -9.12
C LYS A 109 -5.82 -18.24 -8.17
N LEU A 110 -5.71 -19.39 -7.51
CA LEU A 110 -4.60 -19.67 -6.58
C LEU A 110 -3.27 -19.75 -7.32
N ALA A 111 -3.23 -20.45 -8.46
CA ALA A 111 -2.05 -20.54 -9.31
C ALA A 111 -1.61 -19.16 -9.84
N TRP A 112 -2.57 -18.33 -10.29
CA TRP A 112 -2.34 -16.96 -10.73
C TRP A 112 -1.70 -16.10 -9.64
N ALA A 113 -2.29 -16.11 -8.43
CA ALA A 113 -1.78 -15.35 -7.30
C ALA A 113 -0.35 -15.78 -6.96
N GLN A 114 -0.10 -17.08 -6.85
CA GLN A 114 1.22 -17.64 -6.55
C GLN A 114 2.26 -17.25 -7.60
N TYR A 115 1.90 -17.33 -8.90
CA TYR A 115 2.80 -16.96 -9.99
C TYR A 115 3.19 -15.49 -9.93
N HIS A 116 2.21 -14.58 -9.82
CA HIS A 116 2.50 -13.13 -9.85
C HIS A 116 3.18 -12.63 -8.59
N ILE A 117 2.86 -13.20 -7.42
CA ILE A 117 3.59 -12.92 -6.17
C ILE A 117 5.03 -13.43 -6.29
N GLY A 118 5.21 -14.70 -6.67
CA GLY A 118 6.54 -15.31 -6.78
C GLY A 118 7.43 -14.63 -7.83
N LYS A 119 6.90 -14.37 -9.02
CA LYS A 119 7.61 -13.64 -10.08
C LYS A 119 7.89 -12.19 -9.68
N GLY A 120 6.92 -11.50 -9.07
CA GLY A 120 7.09 -10.13 -8.60
C GLY A 120 8.23 -10.01 -7.58
N PHE A 121 8.28 -10.92 -6.61
CA PHE A 121 9.38 -10.98 -5.66
C PHE A 121 10.71 -11.36 -6.34
N ALA A 122 10.71 -12.31 -7.28
CA ALA A 122 11.91 -12.65 -8.04
C ALA A 122 12.46 -11.43 -8.82
N ASP A 123 11.61 -10.63 -9.46
CA ASP A 123 12.01 -9.39 -10.16
C ASP A 123 12.66 -8.39 -9.18
N ILE A 124 12.13 -8.28 -7.96
CA ILE A 124 12.68 -7.44 -6.89
C ILE A 124 14.04 -7.97 -6.39
N PHE A 125 14.20 -9.28 -6.22
CA PHE A 125 15.45 -9.90 -5.76
C PHE A 125 16.54 -9.94 -6.83
N LEU A 126 16.18 -10.06 -8.11
CA LEU A 126 17.10 -10.06 -9.25
C LEU A 126 17.58 -8.66 -9.63
N ALA A 127 16.84 -7.61 -9.23
CA ALA A 127 17.32 -6.24 -9.31
C ALA A 127 18.37 -5.98 -8.21
N ALA A 128 19.63 -6.31 -8.50
CA ALA A 128 20.76 -6.20 -7.55
C ALA A 128 20.89 -4.80 -6.89
N GLN A 129 20.44 -3.75 -7.56
CA GLN A 129 20.40 -2.37 -7.05
C GLN A 129 19.34 -2.13 -5.95
N ILE A 130 18.31 -2.97 -5.86
CA ILE A 130 17.18 -2.84 -4.93
C ILE A 130 17.37 -3.72 -3.68
N HIS A 131 18.15 -4.80 -3.79
CA HIS A 131 18.41 -5.74 -2.70
C HIS A 131 18.90 -5.10 -1.38
N PRO A 132 19.80 -4.09 -1.40
CA PRO A 132 20.23 -3.42 -0.17
C PRO A 132 19.14 -2.54 0.47
N ALA A 133 18.20 -2.00 -0.32
CA ALA A 133 17.09 -1.20 0.19
C ALA A 133 16.10 -2.07 0.97
N ILE A 134 15.73 -3.24 0.42
CA ILE A 134 14.80 -4.19 1.07
C ILE A 134 15.29 -4.61 2.46
N LYS A 135 16.59 -4.90 2.60
CA LYS A 135 17.20 -5.27 3.90
C LYS A 135 17.23 -4.13 4.91
N LYS A 136 17.32 -2.88 4.46
CA LYS A 136 17.47 -1.71 5.35
C LYS A 136 16.14 -1.17 5.87
N PHE A 137 15.06 -1.28 5.10
CA PHE A 137 13.74 -0.79 5.50
C PHE A 137 12.93 -1.79 6.33
N ASN A 138 13.49 -2.96 6.68
CA ASN A 138 12.79 -4.04 7.38
C ASN A 138 11.38 -4.23 6.80
N VAL A 139 11.29 -4.24 5.45
CA VAL A 139 10.01 -4.46 4.76
C VAL A 139 9.61 -5.88 5.09
N ASP A 140 8.81 -6.01 6.14
CA ASP A 140 8.32 -7.30 6.60
C ASP A 140 7.43 -7.85 5.49
N MET A 141 7.98 -8.80 4.73
CA MET A 141 7.28 -9.46 3.62
C MET A 141 6.30 -10.53 4.13
N VAL A 142 6.00 -10.55 5.43
CA VAL A 142 4.87 -11.29 5.98
C VAL A 142 3.62 -10.79 5.25
N VAL A 143 3.02 -11.71 4.49
CA VAL A 143 1.69 -11.66 3.89
C VAL A 143 0.91 -10.43 4.34
N PHE A 144 0.71 -9.49 3.41
CA PHE A 144 -0.20 -8.36 3.62
C PHE A 144 -1.59 -8.96 3.91
N ASP A 145 -1.91 -9.10 5.20
CA ASP A 145 -3.25 -9.46 5.65
C ASP A 145 -4.16 -8.33 5.15
N ALA A 146 -5.13 -8.68 4.30
CA ALA A 146 -6.00 -7.76 3.58
C ALA A 146 -7.02 -7.09 4.52
N ARG A 147 -6.54 -6.45 5.59
CA ARG A 147 -7.32 -5.76 6.60
C ARG A 147 -6.97 -4.28 6.60
N VAL A 148 -7.74 -3.59 5.76
CA VAL A 148 -8.37 -2.28 5.93
C VAL A 148 -7.65 -1.14 6.66
N LEU A 149 -7.71 0.06 6.05
CA LEU A 149 -7.37 1.30 6.73
C LEU A 149 -8.09 2.55 6.16
N VAL A 150 -8.88 3.22 6.98
CA VAL A 150 -9.01 4.69 6.95
C VAL A 150 -8.26 5.20 8.19
N VAL A 151 -7.30 6.10 8.00
CA VAL A 151 -6.63 6.80 9.10
C VAL A 151 -7.20 8.20 9.16
N VAL A 152 -7.76 8.59 10.30
CA VAL A 152 -8.04 10.00 10.58
C VAL A 152 -6.94 10.49 11.51
N ILE A 153 -6.11 11.43 11.07
CA ILE A 153 -5.17 12.10 11.98
C ILE A 153 -5.98 13.17 12.71
N SER A 154 -6.11 13.01 14.03
CA SER A 154 -6.62 14.06 14.90
C SER A 154 -5.44 14.97 15.26
N ASP A 155 -5.41 16.19 14.73
CA ASP A 155 -4.53 17.24 15.24
C ASP A 155 -4.88 17.52 16.72
N TYR A 156 -3.87 17.84 17.53
CA TYR A 156 -4.07 18.51 18.82
C TYR A 156 -3.40 19.89 18.76
N ASP A 157 -4.05 20.83 19.44
CA ASP A 157 -3.62 22.21 19.71
C ASP A 157 -2.13 22.39 20.06
#